data_AF-A0A956YI10-F1
#
_entry.id   AF-A0A956YI10-F1
#
_cell.length_a   1.000
_cell.length_b   1.000
_cell.length_c   1.000
_cell.angle_alpha   90.00
_cell.angle_beta   90.00
_cell.angle_gamma   90.00
#
_symmetry.space_group_name_H-M   'P 1'
#
loop_
_entity.id
_entity.type
_entity.pdbx_description
1 polymer ?
#
loop_
_entity_poly.entity_id
_entity_poly.type
_entity_poly.pdbx_seq_one_letter_code
_entity_poly.pdbx_strand_id
1 'polypeptide(L)' 'MNFLSNLDGFEWDDGNRTKNWVKHQVSTAECEEVFFNLPLLLANDVQHSQEEQRF' A
#
# COMPACT_ATOMS: atom_id res chain seq x y z
N MET A 1 -10.18 -15.33 -9.76
CA MET A 1 -10.70 -13.96 -9.52
C MET A 1 -9.50 -13.06 -9.26
N ASN A 2 -9.38 -11.93 -9.96
CA ASN A 2 -8.32 -10.97 -9.68
C ASN A 2 -8.73 -10.17 -8.42
N PHE A 3 -8.13 -10.48 -7.26
CA PHE A 3 -8.45 -9.87 -5.97
C PHE A 3 -8.43 -8.32 -6.01
N LEU A 4 -7.56 -7.75 -6.86
CA LEU A 4 -7.40 -6.31 -6.99
C LEU A 4 -8.46 -5.62 -7.87
N SER A 5 -9.34 -6.38 -8.54
CA SER A 5 -10.29 -5.82 -9.52
C SER A 5 -11.36 -4.89 -8.96
N ASN A 6 -11.55 -4.88 -7.64
CA ASN A 6 -12.52 -4.01 -6.94
C ASN A 6 -11.84 -2.97 -6.04
N LEU A 7 -10.54 -2.71 -6.22
CA LEU A 7 -9.83 -1.68 -5.46
C LEU A 7 -9.81 -0.37 -6.24
N ASP A 8 -10.29 0.70 -5.62
CA ASP A 8 -10.37 2.03 -6.23
C ASP A 8 -9.18 2.94 -5.87
N GLY A 9 -8.33 2.54 -4.91
CA GLY A 9 -7.14 3.29 -4.52
C GLY A 9 -6.73 3.13 -3.04
N PHE A 10 -6.00 4.11 -2.52
CA PHE A 10 -5.49 4.16 -1.14
C PHE A 10 -6.27 5.15 -0.28
N GLU A 11 -6.50 4.80 0.99
CA GLU A 11 -7.11 5.69 1.97
C GLU A 11 -6.02 6.37 2.82
N TRP A 12 -5.96 7.70 2.74
CA TRP A 12 -5.05 8.52 3.55
C TRP A 12 -5.83 9.36 4.56
N ASP A 13 -5.49 9.20 5.84
CA ASP A 13 -6.02 10.01 6.94
C ASP A 13 -5.02 11.11 7.33
N ASP A 14 -5.47 12.08 8.14
CA ASP A 14 -4.61 13.18 8.61
C ASP A 14 -3.42 12.69 9.45
N GLY A 15 -3.55 11.53 10.11
CA GLY A 15 -2.52 10.94 10.94
C GLY A 15 -1.43 10.21 10.15
N ASN A 16 -1.66 9.87 8.87
CA ASN A 16 -0.74 9.08 8.06
C ASN A 16 -0.23 9.80 6.81
N ARG A 17 -1.00 10.76 6.27
CA ARG A 17 -0.69 11.50 5.03
C ARG A 17 0.68 12.18 5.03
N THR A 18 1.17 12.61 6.19
CA THR A 18 2.43 13.38 6.31
C THR A 18 3.63 12.53 6.74
N LYS A 19 3.41 11.29 7.21
CA LYS A 19 4.47 10.47 7.82
C LYS A 19 5.61 10.16 6.83
N ASN A 20 5.27 9.81 5.59
CA ASN A 20 6.24 9.48 4.55
C ASN A 20 7.05 10.71 4.13
N TRP A 21 6.40 11.86 4.02
CA TRP A 21 7.10 13.11 3.73
C TRP A 21 8.12 13.44 4.83
N VAL A 22 7.71 13.41 6.11
CA VAL A 22 8.59 13.74 7.24
C VAL A 22 9.80 12.80 7.31
N LYS A 23 9.60 11.49 7.10
CA LYS A 23 10.67 10.49 7.25
C LYS A 23 11.56 10.32 6.03
N HIS A 24 10.98 10.45 4.84
CA HIS A 24 11.61 9.99 3.59
C HIS A 24 11.55 11.01 2.45
N GLN A 25 10.85 12.14 2.64
CA GLN A 25 10.59 13.14 1.59
C GLN A 25 9.87 12.54 0.38
N VAL A 26 8.97 11.58 0.64
CA VAL A 26 8.13 10.93 -0.38
C VAL A 26 6.69 11.34 -0.15
N SER A 27 6.04 11.87 -1.18
CA SER A 27 4.63 12.24 -1.18
C SER A 27 3.72 11.00 -1.19
N THR A 28 2.44 11.19 -0.85
CA THR A 28 1.46 10.10 -0.93
C THR A 28 1.29 9.61 -2.37
N ALA A 29 1.32 10.50 -3.36
CA ALA A 29 1.24 10.13 -4.77
C ALA A 29 2.41 9.24 -5.20
N GLU A 30 3.65 9.61 -4.88
CA GLU A 30 4.85 8.80 -5.18
C GLU A 30 4.80 7.42 -4.50
N CYS A 31 4.19 7.33 -3.31
CA CYS A 31 3.98 6.03 -2.64
C CYS A 31 3.02 5.12 -3.40
N GLU A 32 2.08 5.68 -4.16
CA GLU A 32 1.09 4.93 -4.94
C GLU A 32 1.58 4.57 -6.35
N GLU A 33 2.56 5.30 -6.90
CA GLU A 33 3.01 5.17 -8.30
C GLU A 33 3.36 3.72 -8.69
N VAL A 34 3.97 2.96 -7.77
CA VAL A 34 4.37 1.56 -8.02
C VAL A 34 3.18 0.64 -8.32
N PHE A 35 1.97 0.98 -7.87
CA PHE A 35 0.75 0.19 -8.08
C PHE A 35 0.07 0.47 -9.43
N PHE A 36 0.45 1.54 -10.12
CA PHE A 36 -0.02 1.83 -11.47
C PHE A 36 0.86 1.20 -12.56
N ASN A 37 1.99 0.57 -12.17
CA ASN A 37 2.87 -0.13 -13.10
C ASN A 37 2.28 -1.50 -13.48
N LEU A 38 1.46 -1.53 -14.53
CA LEU A 38 0.83 -2.75 -15.04
C LEU A 38 1.71 -3.47 -16.08
N PRO A 39 1.84 -4.81 -16.03
CA PRO A 39 1.19 -5.72 -15.08
C PRO A 39 1.87 -5.73 -13.70
N LEU A 40 1.07 -5.82 -12.64
CA LEU A 40 1.59 -5.95 -11.28
C LEU A 40 2.19 -7.34 -11.05
N LEU A 41 3.41 -7.38 -10.51
CA LEU A 41 4.04 -8.59 -10.02
C LEU A 41 3.63 -8.82 -8.56
N LEU A 42 2.85 -9.88 -8.31
CA LEU A 42 2.41 -10.27 -6.97
C LEU A 42 3.13 -11.56 -6.56
N ALA A 43 3.73 -11.56 -5.38
CA ALA A 43 4.39 -12.72 -4.78
C ALA A 43 3.85 -12.97 -3.36
N ASN A 44 3.66 -14.24 -3.00
CA ASN A 44 3.24 -14.61 -1.65
C ASN A 44 4.41 -14.47 -0.67
N ASP A 45 4.19 -13.76 0.43
CA ASP A 45 5.14 -13.68 1.55
C ASP A 45 4.63 -14.48 2.76
N VAL A 46 4.72 -15.81 2.66
CA VAL A 46 4.21 -16.73 3.69
C VAL A 46 4.90 -16.54 5.04
N GLN A 47 6.17 -16.10 5.04
CA GLN A 47 6.95 -15.94 6.27
C GLN A 47 6.41 -14.81 7.15
N HIS A 48 5.95 -13.71 6.54
CA HIS A 48 5.50 -12.52 7.26
C HIS A 48 3.98 -12.33 7.27
N SER A 49 3.21 -13.21 6.61
CA SER A 49 1.73 -13.11 6.51
C SER A 49 0.99 -13.91 7.59
N GLN A 50 1.44 -13.83 8.84
CA GLN A 50 0.75 -14.48 9.96
C GLN A 50 -0.41 -13.62 10.45
N GLU A 51 -1.49 -14.25 10.94
CA GLU A 51 -2.61 -13.53 11.54
C GLU A 51 -2.21 -12.91 12.88
N GLU A 52 -2.38 -11.61 13.03
CA GLU A 52 -2.14 -10.88 14.28
C GLU A 52 -3.48 -10.36 14.84
N GLN A 53 -3.66 -10.43 16.17
CA GLN A 53 -4.79 -9.77 16.83
C GLN A 53 -4.66 -8.25 16.72
N ARG A 54 -5.66 -7.62 16.11
CA ARG A 54 -5.79 -6.16 16.01
C ARG A 54 -6.86 -5.67 17.00
N PHE A 55 -6.57 -4.58 17.71
CA PHE A 55 -7.45 -3.94 18.70
C PHE A 55 -8.15 -2.70 18.12
#